data_AF-A0A7H8MQD9-F1
#
_entry.id   AF-A0A7H8MQD9-F1
#
_cell.length_a   1.000
_cell.length_b   1.000
_cell.length_c   1.000
_cell.angle_alpha   90.00
_cell.angle_beta   90.00
_cell.angle_gamma   90.00
#
_symmetry.space_group_name_H-M   'P 1'
#
loop_
_entity.id
_entity.type
_entity.pdbx_description
1 polymer ?
#
loop_
_entity_poly.entity_id
_entity_poly.type
_entity_poly.pdbx_seq_one_letter_code
_entity_poly.pdbx_strand_id
1 'polypeptide(L)'
;MRENWRIKVSVVAGVSALAFSALMAAPAVADEAASSLQEVQMPADVKIVEGLAPVAGADAPSLEPEADAPFSAAAAAAAAAAAKAAPAANTCLGSTAAYGSKGCFQHNGDIVWAGDTQKDGMSAAVGVYTDYGRAAEVCINKLGVNTWATCNKDYRETGNVRLRVFRYDGDTGKFYQPENWSGWIPVDGKY
;
A
#
# COMPACT_ATOMS: atom_id res chain seq x y z
N MET A 1 -12.41 -62.34 67.36
CA MET A 1 -11.27 -63.24 67.61
C MET A 1 -10.85 -63.86 66.29
N ARG A 2 -9.53 -63.83 66.03
CA ARG A 2 -8.78 -64.63 65.05
C ARG A 2 -8.97 -64.30 63.55
N GLU A 3 -7.98 -63.57 63.01
CA GLU A 3 -7.00 -64.05 62.00
C GLU A 3 -7.22 -65.50 61.51
N ASN A 4 -6.94 -65.97 60.30
CA ASN A 4 -5.94 -65.64 59.27
C ASN A 4 -6.07 -66.74 58.18
N TRP A 5 -5.98 -66.41 56.88
CA TRP A 5 -5.32 -67.31 55.91
C TRP A 5 -4.92 -66.57 54.64
N ARG A 6 -3.61 -66.60 54.34
CA ARG A 6 -2.97 -66.10 53.11
C ARG A 6 -3.08 -67.11 51.96
N ILE A 7 -3.57 -66.70 50.79
CA ILE A 7 -3.22 -67.40 49.54
C ILE A 7 -2.61 -66.37 48.59
N LYS A 8 -1.30 -66.52 48.37
CA LYS A 8 -0.55 -65.86 47.31
C LYS A 8 -0.73 -66.68 46.04
N VAL A 9 -1.24 -66.07 44.97
CA VAL A 9 -0.99 -66.52 43.60
C VAL A 9 -0.65 -65.29 42.79
N SER A 10 0.57 -65.29 42.24
CA SER A 10 1.06 -64.28 41.30
C SER A 10 1.07 -64.86 39.88
N VAL A 11 1.01 -63.95 38.91
CA VAL A 11 1.24 -64.10 37.46
C VAL A 11 0.01 -64.67 36.73
N VAL A 12 -0.58 -64.02 35.73
CA VAL A 12 -0.02 -63.69 34.41
C VAL A 12 -0.62 -62.39 33.85
N ALA A 13 0.24 -61.64 33.18
CA ALA A 13 -0.04 -60.41 32.46
C ALA A 13 -1.13 -60.55 31.39
N GLY A 14 -1.99 -59.54 31.29
CA GLY A 14 -2.93 -59.35 30.21
C GLY A 14 -3.42 -57.91 30.20
N VAL A 15 -2.58 -57.00 29.70
CA VAL A 15 -2.95 -55.58 29.51
C VAL A 15 -3.88 -55.51 28.30
N SER A 16 -5.19 -55.63 28.54
CA SER A 16 -6.19 -55.18 27.58
C SER A 16 -6.38 -53.67 27.78
N ALA A 17 -5.64 -52.89 27.00
CA ALA A 17 -5.87 -51.45 26.87
C ALA A 17 -7.24 -51.23 26.20
N LEU A 18 -8.27 -51.01 27.01
CA LEU A 18 -9.47 -50.32 26.55
C LEU A 18 -9.08 -48.86 26.32
N ALA A 19 -8.72 -48.54 25.09
CA ALA A 19 -8.55 -47.17 24.64
C ALA A 19 -9.92 -46.48 24.72
N PHE A 20 -10.17 -45.78 25.83
CA PHE A 20 -11.18 -44.75 25.88
C PHE A 20 -10.74 -43.66 24.89
N SER A 21 -11.41 -43.59 23.74
CA SER A 21 -11.33 -42.45 22.84
C SER A 21 -11.94 -41.24 23.53
N ALA A 22 -11.13 -40.55 24.34
CA ALA A 22 -11.43 -39.20 24.75
C ALA A 22 -11.33 -38.32 23.50
N LEU A 23 -12.49 -38.03 22.91
CA LEU A 23 -12.63 -36.98 21.91
C LEU A 23 -12.36 -35.66 22.64
N MET A 24 -11.09 -35.25 22.69
CA MET A 24 -10.73 -33.90 23.07
C MET A 24 -11.28 -32.99 21.98
N ALA A 25 -12.46 -32.42 22.22
CA ALA A 25 -12.90 -31.25 21.48
C ALA A 25 -11.88 -30.16 21.77
N ALA A 26 -10.89 -30.04 20.89
CA ALA A 26 -10.06 -28.85 20.84
C ALA A 26 -11.02 -27.66 20.75
N PRO A 27 -10.85 -26.60 21.56
CA PRO A 27 -11.57 -25.38 21.27
C PRO A 27 -11.13 -25.01 19.85
N ALA A 28 -12.09 -24.95 18.94
CA ALA A 28 -11.89 -24.23 17.70
C ALA A 28 -11.62 -22.79 18.14
N VAL A 29 -10.35 -22.48 18.39
CA VAL A 29 -9.86 -21.13 18.24
C VAL A 29 -10.20 -20.85 16.79
N ALA A 30 -11.28 -20.10 16.59
CA ALA A 30 -11.42 -19.32 15.40
C ALA A 30 -10.15 -18.47 15.36
N ASP A 31 -9.11 -19.01 14.73
CA ASP A 31 -8.14 -18.20 14.04
C ASP A 31 -9.00 -17.55 12.94
N GLU A 32 -9.72 -16.49 13.32
CA GLU A 32 -9.87 -15.37 12.42
C GLU A 32 -8.45 -15.14 11.94
N ALA A 33 -8.17 -15.62 10.73
CA ALA A 33 -7.11 -15.07 9.93
C ALA A 33 -7.50 -13.60 9.76
N ALA A 34 -7.21 -12.80 10.79
CA ALA A 34 -7.02 -11.38 10.67
C ALA A 34 -6.03 -11.31 9.51
N SER A 35 -6.53 -10.84 8.37
CA SER A 35 -5.76 -10.66 7.16
C SER A 35 -4.60 -9.75 7.54
N SER A 36 -3.50 -10.38 7.97
CA SER A 36 -2.40 -9.67 8.61
C SER A 36 -1.77 -8.87 7.50
N LEU A 37 -1.82 -7.55 7.61
CA LEU A 37 -1.17 -6.65 6.66
C LEU A 37 0.29 -7.11 6.50
N GLN A 38 0.62 -7.64 5.33
CA GLN A 38 1.97 -8.09 5.05
C GLN A 38 2.82 -6.88 4.68
N GLU A 39 3.77 -6.56 5.54
CA GLU A 39 4.70 -5.45 5.33
C GLU A 39 5.60 -5.71 4.11
N VAL A 40 5.77 -4.68 3.29
CA VAL A 40 6.69 -4.63 2.16
C VAL A 40 7.96 -3.93 2.62
N GLN A 41 9.09 -4.64 2.58
CA GLN A 41 10.39 -4.04 2.84
C GLN A 41 10.84 -3.20 1.64
N MET A 42 11.01 -1.90 1.86
CA MET A 42 11.57 -0.97 0.87
C MET A 42 13.07 -0.79 1.09
N PRO A 43 13.86 -0.51 0.05
CA PRO A 43 15.27 -0.13 0.20
C PRO A 43 15.42 1.07 1.14
N ALA A 44 16.46 1.06 1.98
CA ALA A 44 16.66 2.10 3.00
C ALA A 44 16.96 3.50 2.40
N ASP A 45 17.42 3.54 1.15
CA ASP A 45 17.72 4.75 0.39
C ASP A 45 16.51 5.32 -0.38
N VAL A 46 15.32 4.71 -0.23
CA VAL A 46 14.12 5.21 -0.90
C VAL A 46 13.73 6.58 -0.34
N LYS A 47 13.58 7.56 -1.22
CA LYS A 47 13.07 8.88 -0.83
C LYS A 47 11.54 8.84 -0.82
N ILE A 48 10.91 9.24 0.28
CA ILE A 48 9.45 9.39 0.36
C ILE A 48 9.12 10.87 0.15
N VAL A 49 8.20 11.15 -0.77
CA VAL A 49 7.73 12.49 -1.11
C VAL A 49 6.23 12.56 -0.93
N GLU A 50 5.78 13.55 -0.16
CA GLU A 50 4.36 13.88 -0.03
C GLU A 50 3.88 14.55 -1.30
N GLY A 51 2.90 13.93 -1.96
CA GLY A 51 2.29 14.48 -3.15
C GLY A 51 1.38 15.66 -2.82
N LEU A 52 1.29 16.59 -3.76
CA LEU A 52 0.43 17.77 -3.66
C LEU A 52 -0.90 17.52 -4.37
N ALA A 53 -1.93 18.28 -4.01
CA ALA A 53 -3.17 18.26 -4.79
C ALA A 53 -2.86 18.68 -6.24
N PRO A 54 -3.45 18.01 -7.25
CA PRO A 54 -3.32 18.40 -8.65
C PRO A 54 -3.67 19.87 -8.84
N VAL A 55 -2.92 20.60 -9.67
CA VAL A 55 -3.33 21.94 -10.08
C VAL A 55 -4.52 21.83 -11.03
N ALA A 56 -5.62 22.49 -10.72
CA ALA A 56 -6.77 22.55 -11.61
C ALA A 56 -6.42 23.38 -12.85
N GLY A 57 -6.25 22.73 -14.00
CA GLY A 57 -6.14 23.41 -15.31
C GLY A 57 -4.72 23.66 -15.81
N ALA A 58 -3.89 22.61 -15.95
CA ALA A 58 -2.57 22.67 -16.59
C ALA A 58 -2.59 22.91 -18.12
N ASP A 59 -3.48 23.80 -18.59
CA ASP A 59 -3.49 24.45 -19.91
C ASP A 59 -3.83 25.96 -19.80
N ALA A 60 -3.87 26.54 -18.60
CA ALA A 60 -4.10 27.97 -18.40
C ALA A 60 -2.78 28.71 -18.18
N PRO A 61 -2.52 29.84 -18.87
CA PRO A 61 -1.31 30.64 -18.67
C PRO A 61 -1.23 31.13 -17.22
N SER A 62 -0.02 31.03 -16.66
CA SER A 62 0.36 31.51 -15.33
C SER A 62 -0.11 32.95 -15.11
N LEU A 63 -1.07 33.13 -14.21
CA LEU A 63 -1.26 34.40 -13.51
C LEU A 63 -0.67 34.19 -12.12
N GLU A 64 0.45 34.85 -11.86
CA GLU A 64 1.14 34.84 -10.57
C GLU A 64 0.16 35.28 -9.47
N PRO A 65 -0.02 34.52 -8.37
CA PRO A 65 -0.75 35.02 -7.23
C PRO A 65 0.17 35.93 -6.41
N GLU A 66 -0.14 37.22 -6.41
CA GLU A 66 0.38 38.16 -5.43
C GLU A 66 0.06 37.68 -4.01
N ALA A 67 1.03 37.87 -3.12
CA ALA A 67 1.07 37.39 -1.75
C ALA A 67 -0.05 37.98 -0.86
N ASP A 68 -0.36 37.24 0.21
CA ASP A 68 -1.11 37.65 1.40
C ASP A 68 -2.65 37.79 1.31
N ALA A 69 -3.34 36.72 0.91
CA ALA A 69 -4.75 36.53 1.28
C ALA A 69 -4.87 35.48 2.40
N PRO A 70 -5.71 35.71 3.45
CA PRO A 70 -5.98 34.67 4.43
C PRO A 70 -6.57 33.45 3.73
N PHE A 71 -6.21 32.25 4.18
CA PHE A 71 -6.70 30.98 3.67
C PHE A 71 -8.23 30.94 3.74
N SER A 72 -8.87 31.40 2.67
CA SER A 72 -10.31 31.55 2.59
C SER A 72 -10.96 30.17 2.52
N ALA A 73 -12.18 30.05 3.03
CA ALA A 73 -13.01 28.85 2.81
C ALA A 73 -13.12 28.50 1.32
N ALA A 74 -13.05 29.50 0.43
CA ALA A 74 -13.01 29.30 -1.02
C ALA A 74 -11.70 28.65 -1.49
N ALA A 75 -10.56 29.04 -0.93
CA ALA A 75 -9.25 28.43 -1.24
C ALA A 75 -9.18 26.97 -0.74
N ALA A 76 -9.70 26.71 0.46
CA ALA A 76 -9.81 25.34 0.99
C ALA A 76 -10.74 24.46 0.14
N ALA A 77 -11.89 24.99 -0.30
CA ALA A 77 -12.81 24.28 -1.19
C ALA A 77 -12.18 23.99 -2.56
N ALA A 78 -11.43 24.94 -3.13
CA ALA A 78 -10.71 24.76 -4.38
C ALA A 78 -9.64 23.66 -4.26
N ALA A 79 -8.84 23.65 -3.19
CA ALA A 79 -7.85 22.61 -2.94
C ALA A 79 -8.50 21.23 -2.76
N ALA A 80 -9.62 21.14 -2.05
CA ALA A 80 -10.36 19.89 -1.87
C ALA A 80 -10.98 19.37 -3.19
N ALA A 81 -11.45 20.27 -4.06
CA ALA A 81 -11.95 19.91 -5.38
C ALA A 81 -10.80 19.41 -6.28
N ALA A 82 -9.66 20.09 -6.24
CA ALA A 82 -8.48 19.74 -7.02
C ALA A 82 -7.89 18.38 -6.60
N ALA A 83 -7.88 18.08 -5.29
CA ALA A 83 -7.50 16.77 -4.77
C ALA A 83 -8.36 15.63 -5.32
N LYS A 84 -9.62 15.86 -5.70
CA LYS A 84 -10.49 14.84 -6.31
C LYS A 84 -10.27 14.65 -7.81
N ALA A 85 -9.46 15.49 -8.44
CA ALA A 85 -9.20 15.41 -9.88
C ALA A 85 -8.28 14.22 -10.18
N ALA A 86 -8.87 13.16 -10.75
CA ALA A 86 -8.10 12.07 -11.34
C ALA A 86 -7.34 12.56 -12.59
N PRO A 87 -6.23 11.91 -12.97
CA PRO A 87 -5.60 12.16 -14.26
C PRO A 87 -6.61 11.88 -15.38
N ALA A 88 -6.60 12.68 -16.45
CA ALA A 88 -7.46 12.43 -17.60
C ALA A 88 -7.05 11.12 -18.29
N ALA A 89 -8.00 10.47 -18.98
CA ALA A 89 -7.82 9.12 -19.51
C ALA A 89 -6.61 8.96 -20.45
N ASN A 90 -6.23 10.03 -21.15
CA ASN A 90 -5.10 10.07 -22.09
C ASN A 90 -3.82 10.70 -21.49
N THR A 91 -3.84 11.13 -20.23
CA THR A 91 -2.68 11.73 -19.55
C THR A 91 -1.65 10.69 -19.12
N CYS A 92 -2.12 9.49 -18.77
CA CYS A 92 -1.28 8.42 -18.27
C CYS A 92 -0.69 7.61 -19.42
N LEU A 93 0.63 7.67 -19.59
CA LEU A 93 1.34 6.82 -20.54
C LEU A 93 1.43 5.38 -20.02
N GLY A 94 1.63 5.22 -18.71
CA GLY A 94 1.60 3.94 -18.04
C GLY A 94 0.93 4.05 -16.67
N SER A 95 0.22 3.00 -16.29
CA SER A 95 -0.47 2.93 -15.02
C SER A 95 -0.41 1.53 -14.42
N THR A 96 -0.59 1.47 -13.11
CA THR A 96 -0.77 0.20 -12.38
C THR A 96 -1.65 0.45 -11.17
N ALA A 97 -2.27 -0.60 -10.65
CA ALA A 97 -3.17 -0.53 -9.52
C ALA A 97 -3.02 -1.77 -8.65
N ALA A 98 -3.17 -1.57 -7.36
CA ALA A 98 -3.36 -2.60 -6.35
C ALA A 98 -4.50 -2.18 -5.43
N TYR A 99 -4.85 -3.02 -4.47
CA TYR A 99 -5.88 -2.66 -3.48
C TYR A 99 -5.48 -1.36 -2.75
N GLY A 100 -6.37 -0.37 -2.73
CA GLY A 100 -6.17 0.92 -2.06
C GLY A 100 -5.35 1.95 -2.85
N SER A 101 -4.49 1.53 -3.78
CA SER A 101 -3.55 2.43 -4.46
C SER A 101 -3.59 2.32 -5.99
N LYS A 102 -3.62 3.48 -6.66
CA LYS A 102 -3.46 3.61 -8.11
C LYS A 102 -2.28 4.52 -8.44
N GLY A 103 -1.46 4.08 -9.38
CA GLY A 103 -0.30 4.82 -9.88
C GLY A 103 -0.44 5.12 -11.36
N CYS A 104 -0.07 6.33 -11.76
CA CYS A 104 0.01 6.74 -13.16
C CYS A 104 1.25 7.61 -13.40
N PHE A 105 1.90 7.41 -14.54
CA PHE A 105 3.00 8.26 -14.99
C PHE A 105 2.57 9.05 -16.23
N GLN A 106 2.77 10.36 -16.16
CA GLN A 106 2.57 11.30 -17.25
C GLN A 106 3.94 11.79 -17.73
N HIS A 107 4.27 11.48 -18.97
CA HIS A 107 5.57 11.81 -19.57
C HIS A 107 5.77 13.32 -19.79
N ASN A 108 4.73 14.05 -20.23
CA ASN A 108 4.82 15.49 -20.45
C ASN A 108 4.76 16.23 -19.11
N GLY A 109 5.94 16.51 -18.53
CA GLY A 109 6.13 17.12 -17.21
C GLY A 109 6.51 16.14 -16.10
N ASP A 110 6.82 14.88 -16.44
CA ASP A 110 7.31 13.85 -15.50
C ASP A 110 6.50 13.72 -14.20
N ILE A 111 5.18 13.70 -14.35
CA ILE A 111 4.25 13.73 -13.22
C ILE A 111 3.87 12.31 -12.82
N VAL A 112 4.11 12.00 -11.55
CA VAL A 112 3.65 10.77 -10.90
C VAL A 112 2.35 11.06 -10.18
N TRP A 113 1.30 10.35 -10.54
CA TRP A 113 -0.03 10.44 -9.94
C TRP A 113 -0.24 9.29 -8.96
N ALA A 114 -0.57 9.62 -7.71
CA ALA A 114 -0.87 8.68 -6.62
C ALA A 114 -2.34 8.82 -6.19
N GLY A 115 -3.16 7.84 -6.53
CA GLY A 115 -4.59 7.82 -6.25
C GLY A 115 -4.94 6.91 -5.08
N ASP A 116 -5.58 7.45 -4.05
CA ASP A 116 -6.15 6.69 -2.94
C ASP A 116 -7.59 6.32 -3.26
N THR A 117 -7.86 5.02 -3.27
CA THR A 117 -9.13 4.46 -3.73
C THR A 117 -9.92 3.76 -2.64
N GLN A 118 -9.38 3.61 -1.43
CA GLN A 118 -10.05 2.86 -0.37
C GLN A 118 -10.03 3.58 0.96
N LYS A 119 -11.16 3.51 1.68
CA LYS A 119 -11.26 4.04 3.05
C LYS A 119 -10.79 2.99 4.05
N ASP A 120 -9.51 2.65 4.01
CA ASP A 120 -8.90 1.63 4.88
C ASP A 120 -7.95 2.21 5.94
N GLY A 121 -7.87 3.54 6.03
CA GLY A 121 -7.00 4.23 6.99
C GLY A 121 -5.54 4.31 6.54
N MET A 122 -5.21 3.80 5.34
CA MET A 122 -3.88 3.92 4.75
C MET A 122 -3.89 4.90 3.58
N SER A 123 -2.74 5.49 3.31
CA SER A 123 -2.49 6.33 2.14
C SER A 123 -2.12 5.47 0.93
N ALA A 124 -2.48 5.93 -0.26
CA ALA A 124 -1.91 5.38 -1.48
C ALA A 124 -0.45 5.82 -1.64
N ALA A 125 0.40 4.89 -2.09
CA ALA A 125 1.79 5.17 -2.38
C ALA A 125 2.22 4.55 -3.72
N VAL A 126 3.04 5.30 -4.46
CA VAL A 126 3.55 4.96 -5.79
C VAL A 126 5.06 5.13 -5.80
N GLY A 127 5.79 4.02 -5.75
CA GLY A 127 7.22 3.96 -5.97
C GLY A 127 7.57 4.07 -7.46
N VAL A 128 8.59 4.86 -7.77
CA VAL A 128 9.14 5.02 -9.12
C VAL A 128 10.59 4.55 -9.12
N TYR A 129 10.87 3.62 -10.03
CA TYR A 129 12.17 2.99 -10.23
C TYR A 129 12.67 3.33 -11.63
N THR A 130 13.97 3.54 -11.77
CA THR A 130 14.59 3.90 -13.06
C THR A 130 15.52 2.80 -13.53
N ASP A 131 15.69 2.66 -14.84
CA ASP A 131 16.65 1.73 -15.44
C ASP A 131 18.09 2.27 -15.46
N TYR A 132 18.29 3.57 -15.18
CA TYR A 132 19.58 4.24 -15.18
C TYR A 132 20.18 4.46 -13.78
N GLY A 133 19.72 3.73 -12.77
CA GLY A 133 20.35 3.67 -11.45
C GLY A 133 20.11 4.90 -10.55
N ARG A 134 19.08 5.71 -10.83
CA ARG A 134 18.63 6.75 -9.90
C ARG A 134 17.95 6.09 -8.70
N ALA A 135 18.21 6.62 -7.51
CA ALA A 135 17.54 6.20 -6.28
C ALA A 135 16.01 6.24 -6.45
N ALA A 136 15.36 5.18 -5.98
CA ALA A 136 13.90 5.06 -6.04
C ALA A 136 13.24 6.15 -5.19
N GLU A 137 12.08 6.61 -5.63
CA GLU A 137 11.29 7.60 -4.90
C GLU A 137 9.83 7.14 -4.81
N VAL A 138 9.17 7.44 -3.70
CA VAL A 138 7.77 7.11 -3.47
C VAL A 138 6.96 8.38 -3.35
N CYS A 139 5.97 8.54 -4.24
CA CYS A 139 4.95 9.55 -4.12
C CYS A 139 3.82 9.03 -3.23
N ILE A 140 3.52 9.68 -2.11
CA ILE A 140 2.42 9.31 -1.20
C ILE A 140 1.27 10.30 -1.29
N ASN A 141 0.05 9.79 -1.25
CA ASN A 141 -1.16 10.59 -1.21
C ASN A 141 -1.72 10.65 0.23
N LYS A 142 -1.52 11.79 0.89
CA LYS A 142 -2.05 12.10 2.23
C LYS A 142 -3.36 12.91 2.20
N LEU A 143 -3.93 13.15 1.02
CA LEU A 143 -5.14 13.97 0.85
C LEU A 143 -6.42 13.17 1.19
N GLY A 144 -6.30 11.87 1.40
CA GLY A 144 -7.37 10.97 1.88
C GLY A 144 -8.05 10.18 0.77
N VAL A 145 -9.09 9.44 1.14
CA VAL A 145 -9.78 8.53 0.20
C VAL A 145 -10.45 9.26 -0.98
N ASN A 146 -10.42 8.64 -2.16
CA ASN A 146 -10.95 9.16 -3.43
C ASN A 146 -10.30 10.47 -3.85
N THR A 147 -9.02 10.65 -3.51
CA THR A 147 -8.22 11.77 -3.96
C THR A 147 -7.02 11.28 -4.76
N TRP A 148 -6.38 12.22 -5.43
CA TRP A 148 -5.16 12.06 -6.18
C TRP A 148 -4.16 13.10 -5.70
N ALA A 149 -2.91 12.68 -5.58
CA ALA A 149 -1.78 13.54 -5.33
C ALA A 149 -0.79 13.43 -6.50
N THR A 150 -0.05 14.50 -6.76
CA THR A 150 0.99 14.54 -7.79
C THR A 150 2.36 14.79 -7.18
N CYS A 151 3.36 14.08 -7.70
CA CYS A 151 4.77 14.36 -7.47
C CYS A 151 5.44 14.61 -8.82
N ASN A 152 6.01 15.79 -9.00
CA ASN A 152 6.75 16.15 -10.21
C ASN A 152 8.25 15.93 -9.94
N LYS A 153 8.93 15.27 -10.89
CA LYS A 153 10.37 15.07 -10.80
C LYS A 153 10.98 14.88 -12.19
N ASP A 154 11.95 15.71 -12.54
CA ASP A 154 12.65 15.60 -13.82
C ASP A 154 13.41 14.26 -13.94
N TYR A 155 12.96 13.38 -14.83
CA TYR A 155 13.62 12.12 -15.19
C TYR A 155 14.46 12.32 -16.45
N ARG A 156 15.42 11.41 -16.68
CA ARG A 156 16.22 11.42 -17.90
C ARG A 156 15.35 10.93 -19.07
N GLU A 157 15.17 11.78 -20.08
CA GLU A 157 14.39 11.50 -21.31
C GLU A 157 14.73 10.17 -22.00
N THR A 158 16.01 9.81 -22.04
CA THR A 158 16.47 8.56 -22.68
C THR A 158 16.28 7.31 -21.81
N GLY A 159 15.67 7.46 -20.63
CA GLY A 159 15.50 6.40 -19.65
C GLY A 159 14.08 5.86 -19.61
N ASN A 160 13.89 4.83 -18.79
CA ASN A 160 12.59 4.25 -18.50
C ASN A 160 12.29 4.34 -17.00
N VAL A 161 11.02 4.54 -16.69
CA VAL A 161 10.50 4.45 -15.33
C VAL A 161 9.60 3.22 -15.18
N ARG A 162 9.55 2.68 -13.98
CA ARG A 162 8.64 1.61 -13.60
C ARG A 162 7.93 1.98 -12.31
N LEU A 163 6.63 1.84 -12.30
CA LEU A 163 5.79 2.12 -11.14
C LEU A 163 5.63 0.85 -10.30
N ARG A 164 5.62 1.03 -8.99
CA ARG A 164 5.23 0.04 -7.99
C ARG A 164 4.21 0.69 -7.07
N VAL A 165 3.03 0.10 -6.94
CA VAL A 165 1.97 0.63 -6.09
C VAL A 165 1.79 -0.25 -4.86
N PHE A 166 1.55 0.38 -3.72
CA PHE A 166 1.33 -0.27 -2.43
C PHE A 166 0.55 0.69 -1.52
N ARG A 167 0.15 0.20 -0.36
CA ARG A 167 -0.48 1.01 0.69
C ARG A 167 0.59 1.48 1.67
N TYR A 168 0.42 2.68 2.22
CA TYR A 168 1.35 3.31 3.16
C TYR A 168 0.61 3.69 4.44
N ASP A 169 1.17 3.27 5.57
CA ASP A 169 0.71 3.67 6.89
C ASP A 169 1.50 4.89 7.34
N GLY A 170 0.79 6.02 7.47
CA GLY A 170 1.37 7.30 7.85
C GLY A 170 1.85 7.36 9.31
N ASP A 171 1.33 6.51 10.18
CA ASP A 171 1.68 6.46 11.59
C ASP A 171 2.95 5.64 11.82
N THR A 172 3.06 4.50 11.13
CA THR A 172 4.23 3.60 11.28
C THR A 172 5.34 3.84 10.24
N GLY A 173 5.05 4.56 9.16
CA GLY A 173 5.98 4.79 8.05
C GLY A 173 6.22 3.54 7.20
N LYS A 174 5.31 2.56 7.24
CA LYS A 174 5.46 1.24 6.62
C LYS A 174 4.62 1.08 5.36
N PHE A 175 5.05 0.18 4.49
CA PHE A 175 4.36 -0.17 3.26
C PHE A 175 3.73 -1.55 3.37
N TYR A 176 2.58 -1.76 2.75
CA TYR A 176 1.82 -3.01 2.87
C TYR A 176 1.29 -3.53 1.54
N GLN A 177 1.25 -4.86 1.44
CA GLN A 177 0.61 -5.61 0.36
C GLN A 177 -0.92 -5.37 0.32
N PRO A 178 -1.60 -5.66 -0.80
CA PRO A 178 -1.03 -6.14 -2.05
C PRO A 178 -0.30 -5.02 -2.78
N GLU A 179 0.79 -5.39 -3.43
CA GLU A 179 1.51 -4.53 -4.35
C GLU A 179 1.32 -4.95 -5.80
N ASN A 180 1.57 -4.02 -6.71
CA ASN A 180 1.62 -4.34 -8.13
C ASN A 180 2.69 -3.49 -8.82
N TRP A 181 3.21 -4.00 -9.93
CA TRP A 181 4.22 -3.33 -10.75
C TRP A 181 3.64 -3.01 -12.12
N SER A 182 4.03 -1.88 -12.70
CA SER A 182 3.83 -1.63 -14.13
C SER A 182 4.88 -2.36 -14.97
N GLY A 183 4.74 -2.31 -16.29
CA GLY A 183 5.87 -2.47 -17.21
C GLY A 183 6.83 -1.27 -17.14
N TRP A 184 7.93 -1.34 -17.89
CA TRP A 184 8.78 -0.19 -18.13
C TRP A 184 8.07 0.81 -19.04
N ILE A 185 8.16 2.09 -18.69
CA ILE A 185 7.49 3.21 -19.35
C ILE A 185 8.59 4.17 -19.82
N PRO A 186 8.67 4.47 -21.12
CA PRO A 186 9.66 5.42 -21.64
C PRO A 186 9.36 6.83 -21.15
N VAL A 187 10.39 7.53 -20.65
CA VAL A 187 10.25 8.90 -20.16
C VAL A 187 9.93 9.86 -21.31
N ASP A 188 10.50 9.64 -22.50
CA ASP A 188 10.27 10.50 -23.67
C ASP A 188 8.88 10.35 -24.34
N GLY A 189 8.02 9.49 -23.80
CA GLY A 189 6.67 9.27 -24.32
C GLY A 189 6.57 8.40 -25.58
N LYS A 190 7.69 7.90 -26.13
CA LYS A 190 7.69 7.11 -27.36
C LYS A 190 7.53 5.62 -27.02
N TYR A 191 6.28 5.15 -27.04
CA TYR A 191 5.92 3.74 -26.86
C TYR A 191 6.07 2.91 -28.14
#